data_AF-R7UNQ2-F1
#
_entry.id   AF-R7UNQ2-F1
#
_cell.length_a   1.000
_cell.length_b   1.000
_cell.length_c   1.000
_cell.angle_alpha   90.00
_cell.angle_beta   90.00
_cell.angle_gamma   90.00
#
_symmetry.space_group_name_H-M   'P 1'
#
loop_
_entity.id
_entity.type
_entity.pdbx_description
1 polymer ?
#
loop_
_entity_poly.entity_id
_entity_poly.type
_entity_poly.pdbx_seq_one_letter_code
_entity_poly.pdbx_strand_id
1 'polypeptide(L)'
;MPSAAEIASIQAHWNANVSANKQAVGNLLFQQYFAKYPADQAKFKKFADVAAGDLGGNAAFNAQTLNTLSFLEKVVQACGNGGVEMMAAQMPAHRGWGVDQSYFKKMFDFLPGFMGENGADAACVAAWKVAGAELTAACK
;
A
#
# COMPACT_ATOMS: atom_id res chain seq x y z
N MET A 1 10.51 13.60 -5.28
CA MET A 1 9.14 14.00 -5.63
C MET A 1 8.79 13.62 -7.04
N PRO A 2 7.66 12.94 -7.26
CA PRO A 2 7.09 12.76 -8.59
C PRO A 2 6.67 14.12 -9.18
N SER A 3 6.78 14.24 -10.50
CA SER A 3 6.28 15.37 -11.28
C SER A 3 4.75 15.45 -11.26
N ALA A 4 4.19 16.59 -11.67
CA ALA A 4 2.75 16.77 -11.79
C ALA A 4 2.10 15.74 -12.74
N ALA A 5 2.78 15.35 -13.82
CA ALA A 5 2.30 14.33 -14.75
C ALA A 5 2.30 12.93 -14.12
N GLU A 6 3.33 12.58 -13.35
CA GLU A 6 3.41 11.32 -12.60
C GLU A 6 2.33 11.25 -11.52
N ILE A 7 2.09 12.35 -10.80
CA ILE A 7 1.02 12.46 -9.80
C ILE A 7 -0.35 12.25 -10.47
N ALA A 8 -0.62 12.94 -11.58
CA ALA A 8 -1.88 12.82 -12.30
C ALA A 8 -2.10 11.39 -12.82
N SER A 9 -1.04 10.73 -13.31
CA SER A 9 -1.09 9.33 -13.75
C SER A 9 -1.48 8.39 -12.61
N ILE A 10 -0.83 8.53 -11.45
CA ILE A 10 -1.16 7.74 -10.24
C ILE A 10 -2.61 7.97 -9.81
N GLN A 11 -3.04 9.23 -9.72
CA GLN A 11 -4.39 9.59 -9.28
C GLN A 11 -5.46 9.08 -10.25
N ALA A 12 -5.24 9.21 -11.56
CA ALA A 12 -6.16 8.73 -12.57
C ALA A 12 -6.32 7.20 -12.51
N HIS A 13 -5.20 6.46 -12.43
CA HIS A 13 -5.24 5.01 -12.29
C HIS A 13 -5.94 4.58 -11.00
N TRP A 14 -5.60 5.21 -9.87
CA TRP A 14 -6.20 4.91 -8.58
C TRP A 14 -7.72 5.14 -8.58
N ASN A 15 -8.17 6.28 -9.08
CA ASN A 15 -9.58 6.64 -9.12
C ASN A 15 -10.38 5.66 -9.99
N ALA A 16 -9.82 5.23 -11.13
CA ALA A 16 -10.48 4.32 -12.06
C ALA A 16 -10.49 2.86 -11.56
N ASN A 17 -9.43 2.40 -10.89
CA ASN A 17 -9.22 0.96 -10.65
C ASN A 17 -9.30 0.57 -9.17
N VAL A 18 -9.06 1.49 -8.24
CA VAL A 18 -8.96 1.20 -6.80
C VAL A 18 -10.11 1.81 -6.01
N SER A 19 -10.46 3.07 -6.25
CA SER A 19 -11.38 3.82 -5.37
C SER A 19 -12.75 3.19 -5.18
N ALA A 20 -13.37 2.62 -6.22
CA ALA A 20 -14.68 1.98 -6.12
C ALA A 20 -14.64 0.60 -5.46
N ASN A 21 -13.49 -0.08 -5.51
CA ASN A 21 -13.35 -1.51 -5.14
C ASN A 21 -12.26 -1.74 -4.09
N LYS A 22 -12.01 -0.75 -3.22
CA LYS A 22 -10.89 -0.75 -2.24
C LYS A 22 -10.77 -2.03 -1.45
N GLN A 23 -11.89 -2.60 -1.00
CA GLN A 23 -11.89 -3.84 -0.22
C GLN A 23 -11.30 -5.00 -1.04
N ALA A 24 -11.80 -5.20 -2.26
CA ALA A 24 -11.36 -6.29 -3.12
C ALA A 24 -9.90 -6.11 -3.54
N VAL A 25 -9.53 -4.90 -3.96
CA VAL A 25 -8.14 -4.57 -4.35
C VAL A 25 -7.19 -4.70 -3.17
N GLY A 26 -7.58 -4.22 -1.99
CA GLY A 26 -6.76 -4.30 -0.79
C GLY A 26 -6.56 -5.74 -0.33
N ASN A 27 -7.61 -6.56 -0.38
CA ASN A 27 -7.49 -7.99 -0.08
C ASN A 27 -6.51 -8.67 -1.04
N LEU A 28 -6.67 -8.44 -2.34
CA LEU A 28 -5.80 -9.02 -3.36
C LEU A 28 -4.34 -8.60 -3.18
N LEU A 29 -4.09 -7.30 -2.97
CA LEU A 29 -2.76 -6.75 -2.71
C LEU A 29 -2.09 -7.46 -1.53
N PHE A 30 -2.77 -7.53 -0.38
CA PHE A 30 -2.20 -8.12 0.82
C PHE A 30 -2.06 -9.64 0.73
N GLN A 31 -2.98 -10.34 0.05
CA GLN A 31 -2.84 -11.79 -0.20
C GLN A 31 -1.60 -12.09 -1.04
N GLN A 32 -1.38 -11.38 -2.14
CA GLN A 32 -0.18 -11.56 -2.95
C GLN A 32 1.08 -11.13 -2.20
N TYR A 33 1.03 -10.04 -1.45
CA TYR A 33 2.14 -9.56 -0.62
C TYR A 33 2.54 -10.60 0.42
N PHE A 34 1.60 -11.18 1.17
CA PHE A 34 1.88 -12.20 2.17
C PHE A 34 2.29 -13.55 1.56
N ALA A 35 1.78 -13.91 0.38
CA ALA A 35 2.30 -15.06 -0.36
C ALA A 35 3.79 -14.90 -0.69
N LYS A 36 4.24 -13.67 -1.00
CA LYS A 36 5.65 -13.37 -1.26
C LYS A 36 6.48 -13.18 0.03
N TYR A 37 5.87 -12.63 1.07
CA TYR A 37 6.52 -12.28 2.34
C TYR A 37 5.73 -12.79 3.55
N PRO A 38 5.65 -14.13 3.77
CA PRO A 38 4.81 -14.71 4.82
C PRO A 38 5.24 -14.27 6.24
N ALA A 39 6.52 -13.97 6.45
CA ALA A 39 7.02 -13.45 7.72
C ALA A 39 6.40 -12.10 8.12
N ASP A 40 5.94 -11.31 7.15
CA ASP A 40 5.31 -10.01 7.43
C ASP A 40 3.85 -10.19 7.88
N GLN A 41 3.16 -11.25 7.43
CA GLN A 41 1.83 -11.61 7.93
C GLN A 41 1.86 -11.88 9.44
N ALA A 42 2.95 -12.48 9.95
CA ALA A 42 3.10 -12.79 11.36
C ALA A 42 3.08 -11.55 12.29
N LYS A 43 3.30 -10.34 11.75
CA LYS A 43 3.15 -9.08 12.51
C LYS A 43 1.69 -8.77 12.84
N PHE A 44 0.74 -9.31 12.08
CA PHE A 44 -0.67 -9.07 12.23
C PHE A 44 -1.32 -10.14 13.09
N LYS A 45 -1.13 -10.05 14.41
CA LYS A 45 -1.56 -11.06 15.41
C LYS A 45 -2.99 -11.61 15.24
N LYS A 46 -3.93 -10.82 14.73
CA LYS A 46 -5.33 -11.23 14.53
C LYS A 46 -5.56 -12.19 13.35
N PHE A 47 -4.59 -12.31 12.47
CA PHE A 47 -4.63 -13.20 11.30
C PHE A 47 -3.25 -13.76 10.94
N ALA A 48 -2.32 -13.79 11.90
CA ALA A 48 -0.96 -14.28 11.71
C ALA A 48 -0.94 -15.74 11.24
N ASP A 49 -1.79 -16.57 11.84
CA ASP A 49 -1.88 -18.01 11.59
C ASP A 49 -2.99 -18.40 10.61
N VAL A 50 -3.64 -17.43 9.97
CA VAL A 50 -4.68 -17.70 8.97
C VAL A 50 -4.01 -18.10 7.66
N ALA A 51 -4.41 -19.24 7.10
CA ALA A 51 -3.87 -19.69 5.83
C ALA A 51 -4.20 -18.69 4.70
N ALA A 52 -3.31 -18.55 3.72
CA ALA A 52 -3.44 -17.55 2.66
C ALA A 52 -4.77 -17.64 1.88
N GLY A 53 -5.26 -18.87 1.65
CA GLY A 53 -6.55 -19.12 1.01
C GLY A 53 -7.77 -18.69 1.84
N ASP A 54 -7.62 -18.61 3.17
CA ASP A 54 -8.70 -18.31 4.11
C ASP A 54 -8.72 -16.84 4.55
N LEU A 55 -7.68 -16.06 4.21
CA LEU A 55 -7.56 -14.65 4.60
C LEU A 55 -8.80 -13.82 4.21
N GLY A 56 -9.36 -14.05 3.03
CA GLY A 56 -10.54 -13.31 2.55
C GLY A 56 -11.79 -13.50 3.42
N GLY A 57 -11.88 -14.61 4.17
CA GLY A 57 -12.96 -14.87 5.13
C GLY A 57 -12.71 -14.26 6.52
N ASN A 58 -11.50 -13.77 6.80
CA ASN A 58 -11.15 -13.24 8.11
C ASN A 58 -11.57 -11.76 8.25
N ALA A 59 -12.43 -11.46 9.21
CA ALA A 59 -12.95 -10.10 9.42
C ALA A 59 -11.85 -9.08 9.81
N ALA A 60 -10.84 -9.51 10.57
CA ALA A 60 -9.74 -8.62 10.97
C ALA A 60 -8.81 -8.28 9.79
N PHE A 61 -8.57 -9.24 8.90
CA PHE A 61 -7.87 -9.02 7.64
C PHE A 61 -8.64 -8.01 6.77
N ASN A 62 -9.92 -8.26 6.52
CA ASN A 62 -10.76 -7.38 5.69
C ASN A 62 -10.80 -5.94 6.22
N ALA A 63 -10.92 -5.77 7.54
CA ALA A 63 -10.90 -4.45 8.17
C ALA A 63 -9.53 -3.76 8.00
N GLN A 64 -8.43 -4.49 8.17
CA GLN A 64 -7.07 -3.95 8.06
C GLN A 64 -6.73 -3.52 6.63
N THR A 65 -7.06 -4.34 5.64
CA THR A 65 -6.79 -4.03 4.22
C THR A 65 -7.62 -2.82 3.77
N LEU A 66 -8.89 -2.75 4.14
CA LEU A 66 -9.73 -1.59 3.84
C LEU A 66 -9.22 -0.31 4.50
N ASN A 67 -8.84 -0.38 5.78
CA ASN A 67 -8.28 0.77 6.48
C ASN A 67 -6.99 1.25 5.80
N THR A 68 -6.12 0.31 5.40
CA THR A 68 -4.86 0.64 4.71
C THR A 68 -5.11 1.29 3.35
N LEU A 69 -5.99 0.74 2.52
CA LEU A 69 -6.30 1.29 1.21
C LEU A 69 -7.04 2.62 1.30
N SER A 70 -7.88 2.80 2.32
CA SER A 70 -8.56 4.08 2.56
C SER A 70 -7.57 5.16 3.00
N PHE A 71 -6.55 4.80 3.79
CA PHE A 71 -5.48 5.72 4.14
C PHE A 71 -4.60 6.04 2.92
N LEU A 72 -4.20 5.02 2.16
CA LEU A 72 -3.36 5.21 0.96
C LEU A 72 -4.08 6.04 -0.11
N GLU A 73 -5.41 5.93 -0.25
CA GLU A 73 -6.17 6.83 -1.13
C GLU A 73 -5.96 8.30 -0.73
N LYS A 74 -6.05 8.63 0.57
CA LYS A 74 -5.82 10.01 1.02
C LYS A 74 -4.41 10.47 0.71
N VAL A 75 -3.41 9.59 0.89
CA VAL A 75 -2.01 9.88 0.52
C VAL A 75 -1.86 10.10 -0.98
N VAL A 76 -2.53 9.31 -1.83
CA VAL A 76 -2.54 9.46 -3.29
C VAL A 76 -3.16 10.79 -3.70
N GLN A 77 -4.30 11.17 -3.11
CA GLN A 77 -4.93 12.46 -3.40
C GLN A 77 -4.08 13.64 -2.90
N ALA A 78 -3.30 13.45 -1.83
CA ALA A 78 -2.37 14.43 -1.28
C ALA A 78 -0.94 14.31 -1.87
N CYS A 79 -0.72 13.52 -2.92
CA CYS A 79 0.60 13.34 -3.50
C CYS A 79 1.14 14.66 -4.06
N GLY A 80 2.36 15.03 -3.69
CA GLY A 80 2.94 16.36 -3.98
C GLY A 80 2.39 17.51 -3.12
N ASN A 81 1.45 17.24 -2.20
CA ASN A 81 0.83 18.25 -1.33
C ASN A 81 0.43 17.66 0.04
N GLY A 82 1.39 17.13 0.81
CA GLY A 82 1.17 16.66 2.18
C GLY A 82 1.18 15.14 2.39
N GLY A 83 1.18 14.34 1.31
CA GLY A 83 1.14 12.87 1.42
C GLY A 83 2.37 12.27 2.14
N VAL A 84 3.52 12.93 2.04
CA VAL A 84 4.78 12.55 2.69
C VAL A 84 4.66 12.67 4.22
N GLU A 85 4.12 13.78 4.69
CA GLU A 85 3.88 14.06 6.11
C GLU A 85 2.84 13.09 6.70
N MET A 86 1.81 12.75 5.92
CA MET A 86 0.84 11.74 6.31
C MET A 86 1.48 10.37 6.55
N MET A 87 2.36 9.94 5.64
CA MET A 87 3.10 8.68 5.79
C MET A 87 4.04 8.71 7.00
N ALA A 88 4.78 9.79 7.19
CA ALA A 88 5.66 9.96 8.35
C ALA A 88 4.90 9.85 9.68
N ALA A 89 3.69 10.43 9.74
CA ALA A 89 2.83 10.39 10.92
C ALA A 89 2.37 8.97 11.32
N GLN A 90 2.46 7.98 10.42
CA GLN A 90 2.13 6.59 10.76
C GLN A 90 3.24 5.89 11.56
N MET A 91 4.49 6.36 11.47
CA MET A 91 5.64 5.63 12.01
C MET A 91 5.64 5.44 13.53
N PRO A 92 5.22 6.40 14.38
CA PRO A 92 5.20 6.19 15.82
C PRO A 92 4.39 4.95 16.24
N ALA A 93 3.20 4.77 15.67
CA ALA A 93 2.35 3.60 15.96
C ALA A 93 2.99 2.30 15.43
N HIS A 94 3.47 2.32 14.19
CA HIS A 94 4.05 1.14 13.54
C HIS A 94 5.33 0.66 14.23
N ARG A 95 6.20 1.57 14.69
CA ARG A 95 7.36 1.22 15.51
C ARG A 95 6.98 0.53 16.82
N GLY A 96 5.88 0.95 17.44
CA GLY A 96 5.31 0.27 18.60
C GLY A 96 4.91 -1.19 18.34
N TRP A 97 4.72 -1.57 17.07
CA TRP A 97 4.45 -2.93 16.63
C TRP A 97 5.69 -3.66 16.09
N GLY A 98 6.88 -3.06 16.22
CA GLY A 98 8.12 -3.60 15.66
C GLY A 98 8.10 -3.62 14.13
N VAL A 99 7.44 -2.62 13.52
CA VAL A 99 7.42 -2.35 12.07
C VAL A 99 8.22 -1.06 11.85
N ASP A 100 9.39 -1.22 11.25
CA ASP A 100 10.27 -0.11 10.86
C ASP A 100 10.11 0.25 9.37
N GLN A 101 10.92 1.21 8.89
CA GLN A 101 10.92 1.66 7.50
C GLN A 101 11.06 0.52 6.49
N SER A 102 11.76 -0.56 6.82
CA SER A 102 12.04 -1.65 5.87
C SER A 102 10.77 -2.39 5.43
N TYR A 103 9.75 -2.45 6.29
CA TYR A 103 8.45 -3.04 5.94
C TYR A 103 7.68 -2.15 4.97
N PHE A 104 7.68 -0.83 5.19
CA PHE A 104 7.08 0.13 4.27
C PHE A 104 7.79 0.10 2.92
N LYS A 105 9.13 0.09 2.93
CA LYS A 105 9.93 -0.04 1.71
C LYS A 105 9.54 -1.30 0.93
N LYS A 106 9.43 -2.45 1.61
CA LYS A 106 9.08 -3.72 0.97
C LYS A 106 7.70 -3.67 0.31
N MET A 107 6.72 -3.05 0.95
CA MET A 107 5.39 -2.82 0.36
C MET A 107 5.46 -1.88 -0.85
N PHE A 108 6.17 -0.75 -0.75
CA PHE A 108 6.30 0.19 -1.87
C PHE A 108 7.21 -0.29 -3.01
N ASP A 109 8.10 -1.26 -2.77
CA ASP A 109 8.84 -1.96 -3.81
C ASP A 109 7.92 -2.98 -4.54
N PHE A 110 6.95 -3.57 -3.82
CA PHE A 110 5.99 -4.54 -4.37
C PHE A 110 4.85 -3.87 -5.16
N LEU A 111 4.33 -2.76 -4.63
CA LEU A 111 3.14 -2.07 -5.12
C LEU A 111 3.17 -1.74 -6.63
N PRO A 112 4.27 -1.25 -7.23
CA PRO A 112 4.28 -0.91 -8.66
C PRO A 112 4.04 -2.13 -9.56
N GLY A 113 4.58 -3.29 -9.20
CA GLY A 113 4.33 -4.54 -9.93
C GLY A 113 2.87 -4.95 -9.85
N PHE A 114 2.31 -4.93 -8.64
CA PHE A 114 0.89 -5.17 -8.40
C PHE A 114 0.00 -4.22 -9.21
N MET A 115 0.32 -2.92 -9.25
CA MET A 115 -0.45 -1.93 -10.02
C MET A 115 -0.40 -2.25 -11.52
N GLY A 116 0.75 -2.67 -12.05
CA GLY A 116 0.89 -3.09 -13.44
C GLY A 116 0.02 -4.31 -13.80
N GLU A 117 -0.03 -5.30 -12.91
CA GLU A 117 -0.92 -6.46 -13.04
C GLU A 117 -2.41 -6.08 -12.96
N ASN A 118 -2.71 -4.91 -12.38
CA ASN A 118 -4.06 -4.39 -12.15
C ASN A 118 -4.32 -3.12 -12.98
N GLY A 119 -3.88 -3.13 -14.24
CA GLY A 119 -4.29 -2.17 -15.27
C GLY A 119 -3.51 -0.85 -15.30
N ALA A 120 -2.45 -0.68 -14.50
CA ALA A 120 -1.56 0.46 -14.64
C ALA A 120 -0.66 0.27 -15.87
N ASP A 121 -0.52 1.31 -16.68
CA ASP A 121 0.46 1.30 -17.78
C ASP A 121 1.90 1.47 -17.26
N ALA A 122 2.87 1.33 -18.16
CA ALA A 122 4.29 1.43 -17.82
C ALA A 122 4.67 2.79 -17.20
N ALA A 123 4.01 3.88 -17.61
CA ALA A 123 4.29 5.21 -17.07
C ALA A 123 3.77 5.35 -15.64
N CYS A 124 2.56 4.87 -15.37
CA CYS A 124 1.98 4.83 -14.04
C CYS A 124 2.79 3.92 -13.09
N VAL A 125 3.26 2.77 -13.58
CA VAL A 125 4.17 1.89 -12.81
C VAL A 125 5.48 2.60 -12.48
N ALA A 126 6.07 3.34 -13.43
CA ALA A 126 7.27 4.14 -13.17
C ALA A 126 7.01 5.26 -12.15
N ALA A 127 5.89 5.97 -12.28
CA ALA A 127 5.47 7.01 -11.35
C ALA A 127 5.34 6.47 -9.92
N TRP A 128 4.74 5.28 -9.75
CA TRP A 128 4.61 4.62 -8.46
C TRP A 128 5.96 4.29 -7.82
N LYS A 129 7.00 3.97 -8.60
CA LYS A 129 8.36 3.76 -8.07
C LYS A 129 8.95 5.05 -7.51
N VAL A 130 8.76 6.16 -8.22
CA VAL A 130 9.23 7.49 -7.78
C VAL A 130 8.49 7.93 -6.51
N ALA A 131 7.16 7.86 -6.51
CA ALA A 131 6.34 8.20 -5.35
C ALA A 131 6.66 7.29 -4.16
N GLY A 132 6.72 5.97 -4.37
CA GLY A 132 7.01 4.99 -3.32
C GLY A 132 8.37 5.21 -2.65
N ALA A 133 9.40 5.58 -3.42
CA ALA A 133 10.70 5.92 -2.87
C ALA A 133 10.64 7.17 -1.95
N GLU A 134 9.91 8.20 -2.36
CA GLU A 134 9.73 9.41 -1.55
C GLU A 134 8.90 9.15 -0.28
N LEU A 135 7.76 8.47 -0.40
CA LEU A 135 6.92 8.11 0.74
C LEU A 135 7.69 7.25 1.75
N THR A 136 8.46 6.28 1.26
CA THR A 136 9.33 5.44 2.11
C THR A 136 10.40 6.28 2.81
N ALA A 137 11.04 7.22 2.11
CA ALA A 137 12.10 8.06 2.68
C ALA A 137 11.61 8.92 3.85
N ALA A 138 10.31 9.21 3.93
CA ALA A 138 9.68 9.92 5.04
C ALA A 138 9.29 9.04 6.23
N CYS A 139 9.19 7.73 6.02
CA CYS A 139 8.94 6.73 7.05
C CYS A 139 10.20 6.42 7.89
N LYS A 140 10.94 7.44 8.32
CA LYS A 140 12.14 7.28 9.15
C LYS A 140 11.78 6.86 10.54
#